data_AF-A0AAJ2VFI9-F1
#
_entry.id   AF-A0AAJ2VFI9-F1
#
_cell.length_a   1.000
_cell.length_b   1.000
_cell.length_c   1.000
_cell.angle_alpha   90.00
_cell.angle_beta   90.00
_cell.angle_gamma   90.00
#
_symmetry.space_group_name_H-M   'P 1'
#
loop_
_entity.id
_entity.type
_entity.pdbx_description
1 polymer ?
#
loop_
_entity_poly.entity_id
_entity_poly.type
_entity_poly.pdbx_seq_one_letter_code
_entity_poly.pdbx_strand_id
1 'polypeptide(L)' 'MKRNEPLWLMIYLPCTIAIFLFFISLFFQVIGYWISGGEDIIGLIKDNIYLYLKMAGLGFILGFVLWFFNIR' A
#
# COMPACT_ATOMS: atom_id res chain seq x y z
N MET A 1 17.82 -21.36 6.03
CA MET A 1 17.30 -20.57 7.18
C MET A 1 18.45 -20.19 8.10
N LYS A 2 19.04 -18.99 7.93
CA LYS A 2 19.97 -18.41 8.93
C LYS A 2 19.13 -17.54 9.86
N ARG A 3 18.92 -18.02 11.09
CA ARG A 3 17.97 -17.53 12.10
C ARG A 3 18.42 -16.24 12.81
N ASN A 4 19.08 -15.33 12.09
CA ASN A 4 19.68 -14.11 12.63
C ASN A 4 19.17 -12.83 11.93
N GLU A 5 18.12 -12.92 11.11
CA GLU A 5 17.49 -11.73 10.59
C GLU A 5 16.65 -11.07 11.69
N PRO A 6 16.82 -9.76 11.93
CA PRO A 6 16.10 -9.09 13.00
C PRO A 6 14.61 -9.16 12.71
N LEU A 7 13.80 -9.46 13.74
CA LEU A 7 12.33 -9.47 13.66
C LEU A 7 11.75 -8.16 13.08
N TRP A 8 12.51 -7.08 13.12
CA TRP A 8 12.22 -5.81 12.45
C TRP A 8 12.07 -5.93 10.93
N LEU A 9 12.86 -6.78 10.27
CA LEU A 9 12.79 -7.01 8.82
C LEU A 9 11.48 -7.72 8.40
N MET A 10 10.91 -8.52 9.29
CA MET A 10 9.63 -9.21 9.09
C MET A 10 8.45 -8.25 9.00
N ILE A 11 8.53 -7.11 9.71
CA ILE A 11 7.49 -6.06 9.69
C ILE A 11 7.81 -5.00 8.63
N TYR A 12 9.09 -4.75 8.38
CA TYR A 12 9.53 -3.72 7.44
C TYR A 12 9.04 -3.98 6.01
N LEU A 13 9.20 -5.19 5.49
CA LEU A 13 8.81 -5.54 4.13
C LEU A 13 7.29 -5.39 3.88
N PRO A 14 6.40 -5.99 4.69
CA PRO A 14 4.95 -5.81 4.51
C PRO A 14 4.49 -4.38 4.75
N CYS A 15 5.04 -3.66 5.74
CA CYS A 15 4.68 -2.26 5.95
C CYS A 15 5.12 -1.37 4.77
N THR A 16 6.31 -1.59 4.22
CA THR A 16 6.81 -0.81 3.07
C THR A 16 5.92 -1.02 1.85
N ILE A 17 5.56 -2.28 1.54
CA ILE A 17 4.70 -2.59 0.40
C ILE A 17 3.27 -2.05 0.60
N ALA A 18 2.73 -2.16 1.82
CA ALA A 18 1.42 -1.58 2.15
C ALA A 18 1.39 -0.06 1.95
N ILE A 19 2.39 0.65 2.48
CA ILE A 19 2.52 2.10 2.35
C ILE A 19 2.70 2.49 0.88
N PHE A 20 3.55 1.77 0.14
CA PHE A 20 3.79 2.03 -1.27
C PHE A 20 2.51 1.90 -2.11
N LEU A 21 1.76 0.81 -1.95
CA LEU A 21 0.50 0.61 -2.66
C LEU A 21 -0.58 1.62 -2.25
N PHE A 22 -0.61 2.02 -0.99
CA PHE A 22 -1.49 3.09 -0.51
C PHE A 22 -1.17 4.42 -1.21
N PHE A 23 0.09 4.84 -1.23
CA PHE A 23 0.48 6.10 -1.88
C PHE A 23 0.29 6.07 -3.39
N ILE A 24 0.64 4.96 -4.05
CA ILE A 24 0.44 4.83 -5.50
C ILE A 24 -1.04 4.89 -5.86
N SER A 25 -1.90 4.17 -5.14
CA SER A 25 -3.34 4.19 -5.41
C SER A 25 -3.92 5.59 -5.22
N LEU A 26 -3.57 6.29 -4.13
CA LEU A 26 -3.93 7.69 -3.92
C LEU A 26 -3.45 8.59 -5.05
N PHE A 27 -2.18 8.47 -5.44
CA PHE A 27 -1.58 9.33 -6.45
C PHE A 27 -2.25 9.17 -7.82
N PHE A 28 -2.44 7.93 -8.27
CA PHE A 28 -3.14 7.66 -9.53
C PHE A 28 -4.58 8.15 -9.51
N GLN A 29 -5.26 7.99 -8.38
CA GLN A 29 -6.66 8.37 -8.26
C GLN A 29 -6.83 9.90 -8.23
N VAL A 30 -5.97 10.61 -7.50
CA VAL A 30 -5.93 12.08 -7.48
C VAL A 30 -5.57 12.63 -8.86
N ILE A 31 -4.55 12.08 -9.53
CA ILE A 31 -4.16 12.52 -10.88
C ILE A 31 -5.26 12.24 -11.90
N GLY A 32 -5.84 11.05 -11.89
CA GLY A 32 -6.93 10.70 -12.81
C GLY A 32 -8.15 11.61 -12.62
N TYR A 33 -8.49 11.92 -11.37
CA TYR A 33 -9.56 12.85 -11.05
C TYR A 33 -9.23 14.28 -11.48
N TRP A 34 -8.01 14.74 -11.23
CA TRP A 34 -7.57 16.08 -11.63
C TRP A 34 -7.56 16.26 -13.16
N ILE A 35 -7.07 15.27 -13.92
CA ILE A 35 -7.12 15.26 -15.39
C ILE A 35 -8.57 15.29 -15.90
N SER A 36 -9.49 14.66 -15.17
CA SER A 36 -10.92 14.62 -15.52
C SER A 36 -11.68 15.90 -15.17
N GLY A 37 -11.00 16.94 -14.67
CA GLY A 37 -11.63 18.22 -14.28
C GLY A 37 -12.29 18.18 -12.90
N GLY A 38 -11.87 17.25 -12.03
CA GLY A 38 -12.40 17.13 -10.68
C GLY A 38 -11.98 18.26 -9.75
N GLU A 39 -12.96 18.92 -9.12
CA GLU A 39 -12.73 20.06 -8.21
C GLU A 39 -12.62 19.64 -6.73
N ASP A 40 -13.30 18.55 -6.33
CA ASP A 40 -13.34 18.10 -4.93
C ASP A 40 -12.50 16.85 -4.68
N ILE A 41 -11.19 17.06 -4.57
CA ILE A 41 -10.20 16.01 -4.30
C ILE A 41 -10.43 15.40 -2.90
N ILE A 42 -10.88 16.20 -1.93
CA ILE A 42 -11.08 15.75 -0.55
C ILE A 42 -12.30 14.82 -0.47
N GLY A 43 -13.40 15.19 -1.13
CA GLY A 43 -14.58 14.34 -1.29
C GLY A 43 -14.24 13.01 -1.95
N LEU A 44 -13.48 13.04 -3.05
CA LEU A 44 -13.02 11.83 -3.74
C LEU A 44 -12.22 10.90 -2.84
N ILE A 45 -11.29 11.44 -2.05
CA ILE A 45 -10.46 10.63 -1.14
C ILE A 45 -11.32 9.99 -0.05
N LYS A 46 -12.27 10.75 0.50
CA LYS A 46 -13.16 10.28 1.56
C LYS A 46 -14.08 9.16 1.07
N ASP A 47 -14.65 9.31 -0.12
CA ASP A 47 -15.54 8.30 -0.71
C ASP A 47 -14.80 7.00 -1.07
N ASN A 48 -13.50 7.10 -1.37
CA ASN A 48 -12.67 5.95 -1.73
C ASN A 48 -11.75 5.47 -0.60
N ILE A 49 -11.95 5.95 0.63
CA ILE A 49 -11.08 5.60 1.77
C ILE A 49 -11.06 4.09 2.05
N TYR A 50 -12.21 3.43 1.86
CA TYR A 50 -12.32 1.98 1.99
C TYR A 50 -11.47 1.24 0.95
N LEU A 51 -11.40 1.76 -0.28
CA LEU A 51 -10.62 1.19 -1.36
C LEU A 51 -9.12 1.33 -1.07
N TYR A 52 -8.65 2.50 -0.62
CA TYR A 52 -7.26 2.69 -0.22
C TYR A 52 -6.85 1.78 0.95
N LEU A 53 -7.73 1.62 1.95
CA LEU A 53 -7.48 0.73 3.08
C LEU A 53 -7.40 -0.74 2.63
N LYS A 54 -8.26 -1.15 1.69
CA LYS A 54 -8.23 -2.50 1.09
C LYS A 54 -6.93 -2.74 0.31
N MET A 55 -6.45 -1.74 -0.46
CA MET A 55 -5.17 -1.82 -1.17
C MET A 55 -3.97 -1.89 -0.23
N ALA A 56 -3.98 -1.11 0.85
CA ALA A 56 -2.96 -1.19 1.89
C ALA A 56 -2.94 -2.57 2.56
N GLY A 57 -4.12 -3.12 2.87
CA GLY A 57 -4.25 -4.48 3.42
C GLY A 57 -3.73 -5.56 2.46
N LEU A 58 -4.05 -5.46 1.17
CA LEU A 58 -3.49 -6.36 0.15
C LEU A 58 -1.96 -6.25 0.08
N GLY A 59 -1.42 -5.03 0.11
CA GLY A 59 0.03 -4.81 0.13
C GLY A 59 0.72 -5.40 1.36
N PHE A 60 0.08 -5.31 2.52
CA PHE A 60 0.58 -5.90 3.75
C PHE A 60 0.63 -7.44 3.64
N ILE A 61 -0.46 -8.06 3.18
CA ILE A 61 -0.52 -9.52 2.98
C ILE A 61 0.54 -9.95 1.97
N LEU A 62 0.68 -9.22 0.87
CA LEU A 62 1.60 -9.55 -0.21
C LEU A 62 3.06 -9.45 0.26
N GLY A 63 3.42 -8.40 1.00
CA GLY A 63 4.75 -8.30 1.60
C GLY A 63 5.02 -9.33 2.70
N PHE A 64 3.99 -9.78 3.42
CA PHE A 64 4.12 -10.86 4.39
C PHE A 64 4.34 -12.21 3.70
N VAL A 65 3.64 -12.47 2.59
CA VAL A 65 3.83 -13.65 1.74
C VAL A 65 5.24 -13.66 1.13
N LEU A 66 5.69 -12.54 0.56
CA LEU A 66 7.05 -12.41 0.00
C LEU A 66 8.13 -12.70 1.05
N TRP A 67 7.95 -12.15 2.26
CA TRP A 67 8.81 -12.45 3.39
C TRP A 67 8.77 -13.94 3.77
N PHE A 68 7.58 -14.55 3.85
CA PHE A 68 7.40 -15.97 4.21
C PHE A 68 8.11 -16.91 3.23
N PHE A 69 8.06 -16.60 1.93
CA PHE A 69 8.77 -17.36 0.89
C PHE A 69 10.26 -17.00 0.78
N ASN A 70 10.76 -16.07 1.60
CA ASN A 70 12.13 -15.56 1.57
C ASN A 70 12.54 -15.07 0.17
N ILE A 71 11.57 -14.58 -0.61
CA ILE A 71 11.79 -13.94 -1.89
C ILE A 71 12.16 -12.50 -1.55
N ARG A 72 13.47 -12.26 -1.46
CA ARG A 72 14.06 -10.96 -1.13
C ARG A 72 14.45 -10.22 -2.40
#